data_AF-A0A6A4YX76-F1
#
_entry.id   AF-A0A6A4YX76-F1
#
_cell.length_a   1.000
_cell.length_b   1.000
_cell.length_c   1.000
_cell.angle_alpha   90.00
_cell.angle_beta   90.00
_cell.angle_gamma   90.00
#
_symmetry.space_group_name_H-M   'P 1'
#
loop_
_entity.id
_entity.type
_entity.pdbx_description
1 polymer ?
#
loop_
_entity_poly.entity_id
_entity_poly.type
_entity_poly.pdbx_seq_one_letter_code
_entity_poly.pdbx_strand_id
1 'polypeptide(L)'
;ADAVDETVDASPSADVADDSASTASIADVADALGVSQDQVTDALSDVTQGQVAAAAAVQAGATDDQAAQIADDIDNNGASAAAAADNAGLSDDQSAQVITTVVAAADAVVPSQSDAAADAASDVGATDAQAQQIADAVDAGSSVSAAAANAGLSDEQTAQVIDQTTDAADNIADPADVAAAAAIDNGASTSQAVDIAASVDAGSSAAAAASDAGLDSDAVSDIVSQVADSADNVADPADVAADAALDNGASPDQAADVAASVDAGSSAAAAASDAGLDSDAVSDIVGQVADSSDNVADSADVAAAAAAD
;
A
#
# COMPACT_ATOMS: atom_id res chain seq x y z
N ALA A 1 65.56 -2.67 -29.87
CA ALA A 1 64.44 -2.45 -30.82
C ALA A 1 64.05 -3.83 -31.27
N ASP A 2 62.88 -4.37 -30.94
CA ASP A 2 61.60 -3.74 -30.61
C ASP A 2 60.78 -4.71 -29.74
N ALA A 3 59.87 -4.17 -28.94
CA ALA A 3 58.96 -4.93 -28.07
C ALA A 3 57.58 -5.09 -28.73
N VAL A 4 56.95 -6.26 -28.58
CA VAL A 4 55.49 -6.54 -28.63
C VAL A 4 55.36 -8.02 -28.22
N ASP A 5 54.81 -8.39 -27.07
CA ASP A 5 53.43 -8.25 -26.56
C ASP A 5 52.37 -8.89 -27.45
N GLU A 6 51.90 -10.08 -27.04
CA GLU A 6 50.57 -10.61 -27.34
C GLU A 6 50.27 -11.76 -26.37
N THR A 7 49.89 -11.42 -25.13
CA THR A 7 49.03 -12.31 -24.33
C THR A 7 47.59 -11.92 -24.61
N VAL A 8 46.99 -12.49 -25.65
CA VAL A 8 45.56 -12.32 -25.91
C VAL A 8 44.80 -13.33 -25.05
N ASP A 9 44.52 -12.84 -23.84
CA ASP A 9 43.29 -12.98 -23.08
C ASP A 9 42.18 -13.79 -23.78
N ALA A 10 42.03 -15.04 -23.36
CA ALA A 10 40.80 -15.78 -23.56
C ALA A 10 39.88 -15.47 -22.36
N SER A 11 39.23 -14.31 -22.39
CA SER A 11 38.09 -14.03 -21.53
C SER A 11 36.92 -14.87 -22.04
N PRO A 12 36.39 -15.84 -21.29
CA PRO A 12 35.06 -16.33 -21.56
C PRO A 12 34.10 -15.17 -21.32
N SER A 13 33.32 -14.82 -22.35
CA SER A 13 32.15 -13.95 -22.21
C SER A 13 31.33 -14.47 -21.04
N ALA A 14 31.33 -13.75 -19.93
CA ALA A 14 30.28 -13.83 -18.94
C ALA A 14 29.03 -13.33 -19.65
N ASP A 15 28.29 -14.29 -20.19
CA ASP A 15 26.85 -14.22 -20.31
C ASP A 15 26.35 -13.90 -18.90
N VAL A 16 26.24 -12.61 -18.60
CA VAL A 16 25.50 -12.12 -17.44
C VAL A 16 24.07 -12.55 -17.72
N ALA A 17 23.74 -13.73 -17.20
CA ALA A 17 22.36 -14.10 -16.98
C ALA A 17 21.74 -12.93 -16.23
N ASP A 18 20.83 -12.27 -16.93
CA ASP A 18 19.81 -11.40 -16.40
C ASP A 18 19.06 -12.21 -15.32
N ASP A 19 19.59 -12.16 -14.09
CA ASP A 19 18.98 -12.70 -12.88
C ASP A 19 18.06 -11.64 -12.27
N SER A 20 17.35 -10.90 -13.13
CA SER A 20 16.03 -10.41 -12.77
C SER A 20 15.21 -11.67 -12.50
N ALA A 21 15.18 -12.08 -11.23
CA ALA A 21 14.28 -13.12 -10.77
C ALA A 21 12.90 -12.79 -11.34
N SER A 22 12.43 -13.56 -12.32
CA SER A 22 11.04 -13.41 -12.75
C SER A 22 10.22 -13.84 -11.54
N THR A 23 9.69 -12.88 -10.82
CA THR A 23 8.67 -13.13 -9.81
C THR A 23 7.56 -13.89 -10.53
N ALA A 24 7.29 -15.12 -10.07
CA ALA A 24 6.21 -15.91 -10.65
C ALA A 24 4.92 -15.13 -10.41
N SER A 25 4.11 -14.90 -11.45
CA SER A 25 2.84 -14.20 -11.28
C SER A 25 1.89 -15.03 -10.40
N ILE A 26 0.90 -14.40 -9.79
CA ILE A 26 -0.16 -15.11 -9.04
C ILE A 26 -0.82 -16.17 -9.92
N ALA A 27 -1.02 -15.88 -11.22
CA ALA A 27 -1.51 -16.84 -12.19
C ALA A 27 -0.58 -18.06 -12.34
N ASP A 28 0.73 -17.86 -12.42
CA ASP A 28 1.71 -18.95 -12.53
C ASP A 28 1.72 -19.83 -11.26
N VAL A 29 1.59 -19.20 -10.09
CA VAL A 29 1.51 -19.91 -8.79
C VAL A 29 0.21 -20.71 -8.69
N ALA A 30 -0.92 -20.10 -9.04
CA ALA A 30 -2.23 -20.76 -9.03
C ALA A 30 -2.25 -21.98 -9.96
N ASP A 31 -1.74 -21.82 -11.19
CA ASP A 31 -1.63 -22.92 -12.17
C ASP A 31 -0.70 -24.04 -11.68
N ALA A 32 0.43 -23.70 -11.05
CA ALA A 32 1.37 -24.67 -10.52
C ALA A 32 0.78 -25.48 -9.34
N LEU A 33 -0.03 -24.83 -8.51
CA LEU A 33 -0.68 -25.44 -7.35
C LEU A 33 -2.03 -26.11 -7.69
N GLY A 34 -2.61 -25.80 -8.86
CA GLY A 34 -3.91 -26.30 -9.28
C GLY A 34 -5.08 -25.72 -8.46
N VAL A 35 -4.96 -24.47 -8.04
CA VAL A 35 -5.96 -23.68 -7.28
C VAL A 35 -6.41 -22.48 -8.12
N SER A 36 -7.43 -21.73 -7.69
CA SER A 36 -7.76 -20.45 -8.35
C SER A 36 -6.78 -19.34 -7.94
N GLN A 37 -6.73 -18.27 -8.73
CA GLN A 37 -5.96 -17.07 -8.37
C GLN A 37 -6.47 -16.46 -7.07
N ASP A 38 -7.79 -16.38 -6.91
CA ASP A 38 -8.45 -15.90 -5.69
C ASP A 38 -7.97 -16.68 -4.46
N GLN A 39 -7.83 -18.01 -4.55
CA GLN A 39 -7.31 -18.82 -3.44
C GLN A 39 -5.84 -18.55 -3.13
N VAL A 40 -5.05 -18.08 -4.08
CA VAL A 40 -3.66 -17.66 -3.86
C VAL A 40 -3.65 -16.27 -3.24
N THR A 41 -4.46 -15.34 -3.76
CA THR A 41 -4.60 -13.98 -3.22
C THR A 41 -5.10 -14.03 -1.76
N ASP A 42 -6.15 -14.79 -1.46
CA ASP A 42 -6.65 -15.00 -0.10
C ASP A 42 -5.58 -15.55 0.85
N ALA A 43 -4.71 -16.43 0.34
CA ALA A 43 -3.63 -16.99 1.15
C ALA A 43 -2.47 -16.00 1.35
N LEU A 44 -2.32 -15.03 0.45
CA LEU A 44 -1.31 -13.98 0.53
C LEU A 44 -1.79 -12.77 1.33
N SER A 45 -3.10 -12.49 1.37
CA SER A 45 -3.68 -11.42 2.21
C SER A 45 -3.53 -11.71 3.71
N ASP A 46 -3.39 -12.98 4.09
CA ASP A 46 -3.06 -13.40 5.47
C ASP A 46 -1.58 -13.12 5.85
N VAL A 47 -0.72 -12.78 4.88
CA VAL A 47 0.70 -12.48 5.10
C VAL A 47 0.86 -10.99 5.35
N THR A 48 1.36 -10.63 6.53
CA THR A 48 1.57 -9.22 6.89
C THR A 48 2.76 -8.62 6.14
N GLN A 49 2.75 -7.31 5.93
CA GLN A 49 3.90 -6.60 5.36
C GLN A 49 5.18 -6.81 6.19
N GLY A 50 5.08 -6.85 7.52
CA GLY A 50 6.19 -7.17 8.40
C GLY A 50 6.80 -8.54 8.14
N GLN A 51 5.98 -9.55 7.83
CA GLN A 51 6.48 -10.89 7.44
C GLN A 51 7.20 -10.87 6.09
N VAL A 52 6.67 -10.13 5.11
CA VAL A 52 7.32 -9.95 3.80
C VAL A 52 8.67 -9.25 3.98
N ALA A 53 8.70 -8.15 4.73
CA ALA A 53 9.89 -7.35 4.98
C ALA A 53 10.97 -8.16 5.72
N ALA A 54 10.58 -8.91 6.76
CA ALA A 54 11.50 -9.78 7.50
C ALA A 54 12.10 -10.88 6.61
N ALA A 55 11.28 -11.51 5.76
CA ALA A 55 11.76 -12.52 4.82
C ALA A 55 12.71 -11.91 3.77
N ALA A 56 12.42 -10.71 3.27
CA ALA A 56 13.28 -9.97 2.36
C ALA A 56 14.61 -9.59 3.04
N ALA A 57 14.58 -9.15 4.30
CA ALA A 57 15.77 -8.80 5.07
C ALA A 57 16.71 -10.01 5.25
N VAL A 58 16.17 -11.18 5.59
CA VAL A 58 16.96 -12.42 5.69
C VAL A 58 17.59 -12.79 4.35
N GLN A 59 16.85 -12.65 3.25
CA GLN A 59 17.38 -12.90 1.90
C GLN A 59 18.50 -11.91 1.53
N ALA A 60 18.37 -10.66 1.96
CA ALA A 60 19.39 -9.62 1.83
C ALA A 60 20.60 -9.83 2.79
N GLY A 61 20.57 -10.85 3.63
CA GLY A 61 21.67 -11.21 4.53
C GLY A 61 21.60 -10.56 5.92
N ALA A 62 20.44 -10.05 6.33
CA ALA A 62 20.21 -9.63 7.71
C ALA A 62 20.21 -10.83 8.68
N THR A 63 20.37 -10.54 9.96
CA THR A 63 20.22 -11.54 11.02
C THR A 63 18.75 -11.78 11.37
N ASP A 64 18.45 -12.93 11.98
CA ASP A 64 17.09 -13.25 12.46
C ASP A 64 16.57 -12.20 13.47
N ASP A 65 17.45 -11.65 14.31
CA ASP A 65 17.10 -10.60 15.28
C ASP A 65 16.71 -9.29 14.56
N GLN A 66 17.43 -8.91 13.51
CA GLN A 66 17.09 -7.74 12.69
C GLN A 66 15.79 -7.95 11.92
N ALA A 67 15.59 -9.11 11.32
CA ALA A 67 14.37 -9.44 10.61
C ALA A 67 13.14 -9.44 11.54
N ALA A 68 13.29 -9.99 12.76
CA ALA A 68 12.24 -9.96 13.76
C ALA A 68 11.92 -8.53 14.23
N GLN A 69 12.93 -7.66 14.37
CA GLN A 69 12.73 -6.25 14.68
C GLN A 69 11.97 -5.55 13.56
N ILE A 70 12.33 -5.79 12.29
CA ILE A 70 11.65 -5.20 11.13
C ILE A 70 10.16 -5.57 11.12
N ALA A 71 9.84 -6.86 11.31
CA ALA A 71 8.45 -7.28 11.36
C ALA A 71 7.67 -6.60 12.50
N ASP A 72 8.27 -6.48 13.68
CA ASP A 72 7.63 -5.83 14.84
C ASP A 72 7.42 -4.33 14.62
N ASP A 73 8.39 -3.65 14.01
CA ASP A 73 8.30 -2.22 13.71
C ASP A 73 7.19 -1.93 12.69
N ILE A 74 7.03 -2.77 11.66
CA ILE A 74 5.96 -2.61 10.66
C ILE A 74 4.60 -2.98 11.27
N ASP A 75 4.44 -4.22 11.75
CA ASP A 75 3.13 -4.76 12.12
C ASP A 75 2.57 -4.17 13.43
N ASN A 76 3.43 -3.74 14.37
CA ASN A 76 2.99 -3.28 15.69
C ASN A 76 3.28 -1.81 15.97
N ASN A 77 4.23 -1.19 15.25
CA ASN A 77 4.59 0.22 15.46
C ASN A 77 4.24 1.12 14.27
N GLY A 78 3.67 0.59 13.19
CA GLY A 78 3.25 1.35 12.01
C GLY A 78 4.41 2.00 11.26
N ALA A 79 5.61 1.40 11.31
CA ALA A 79 6.76 1.92 10.57
C ALA A 79 6.69 1.50 9.10
N SER A 80 7.13 2.38 8.20
CA SER A 80 7.46 2.02 6.82
C SER A 80 8.58 0.96 6.78
N ALA A 81 8.66 0.20 5.68
CA ALA A 81 9.72 -0.78 5.48
C ALA A 81 11.11 -0.12 5.47
N ALA A 82 11.22 1.08 4.92
CA ALA A 82 12.42 1.90 4.97
C ALA A 82 12.81 2.26 6.40
N ALA A 83 11.88 2.81 7.20
CA ALA A 83 12.14 3.19 8.59
C ALA A 83 12.49 1.97 9.47
N ALA A 84 11.77 0.86 9.29
CA ALA A 84 12.04 -0.39 9.99
C ALA A 84 13.44 -0.95 9.64
N ALA A 85 13.83 -0.91 8.36
CA ALA A 85 15.15 -1.34 7.92
C ALA A 85 16.28 -0.47 8.50
N ASP A 86 16.12 0.85 8.55
CA ASP A 86 17.08 1.77 9.19
C ASP A 86 17.17 1.52 10.70
N ASN A 87 16.05 1.36 11.39
CA ASN A 87 16.00 1.04 12.82
C ASN A 87 16.69 -0.29 13.17
N ALA A 88 16.61 -1.28 12.27
CA ALA A 88 17.31 -2.55 12.38
C ALA A 88 18.80 -2.47 11.99
N GLY A 89 19.27 -1.31 11.51
CA GLY A 89 20.65 -1.07 11.12
C GLY A 89 21.08 -1.84 9.88
N LEU A 90 20.16 -2.05 8.93
CA LEU A 90 20.49 -2.59 7.62
C LEU A 90 21.34 -1.60 6.82
N SER A 91 22.16 -2.11 5.89
CA SER A 91 22.82 -1.23 4.91
C SER A 91 21.84 -0.79 3.82
N ASP A 92 22.11 0.32 3.14
CA ASP A 92 21.26 0.84 2.05
C ASP A 92 20.90 -0.22 1.00
N ASP A 93 21.83 -1.08 0.60
CA ASP A 93 21.58 -2.15 -0.37
C ASP A 93 20.61 -3.23 0.15
N GLN A 94 20.60 -3.46 1.46
CA GLN A 94 19.68 -4.38 2.11
C GLN A 94 18.32 -3.72 2.30
N SER A 95 18.28 -2.46 2.75
CA SER A 95 17.06 -1.68 2.88
C SER A 95 16.33 -1.55 1.53
N ALA A 96 17.06 -1.24 0.46
CA ALA A 96 16.50 -1.18 -0.89
C ALA A 96 15.85 -2.50 -1.34
N GLN A 97 16.44 -3.65 -0.99
CA GLN A 97 15.83 -4.97 -1.27
C GLN A 97 14.56 -5.21 -0.46
N VAL A 98 14.54 -4.80 0.81
CA VAL A 98 13.35 -4.91 1.67
C VAL A 98 12.22 -4.04 1.11
N ILE A 99 12.49 -2.76 0.88
CA ILE A 99 11.52 -1.78 0.35
C ILE A 99 10.90 -2.28 -0.96
N THR A 100 11.74 -2.60 -1.95
CA THR A 100 11.25 -3.07 -3.27
C THR A 100 10.46 -4.37 -3.18
N THR A 101 10.82 -5.27 -2.26
CA THR A 101 10.07 -6.53 -2.07
C THR A 101 8.71 -6.29 -1.43
N VAL A 102 8.63 -5.39 -0.44
CA VAL A 102 7.36 -5.05 0.24
C VAL A 102 6.42 -4.36 -0.74
N VAL A 103 6.90 -3.36 -1.48
CA VAL A 103 6.10 -2.66 -2.50
C VAL A 103 5.62 -3.62 -3.58
N ALA A 104 6.50 -4.50 -4.09
CA ALA A 104 6.10 -5.49 -5.09
C ALA A 104 5.10 -6.53 -4.55
N ALA A 105 5.15 -6.85 -3.25
CA ALA A 105 4.17 -7.73 -2.63
C ALA A 105 2.81 -7.03 -2.50
N ALA A 106 2.79 -5.76 -2.07
CA ALA A 106 1.58 -4.95 -2.01
C ALA A 106 0.92 -4.81 -3.39
N ASP A 107 1.67 -4.40 -4.42
CA ASP A 107 1.20 -4.26 -5.80
C ASP A 107 0.64 -5.56 -6.39
N ALA A 108 1.12 -6.72 -5.90
CA ALA A 108 0.61 -8.01 -6.34
C ALA A 108 -0.75 -8.37 -5.74
N VAL A 109 -1.10 -7.86 -4.55
CA VAL A 109 -2.29 -8.31 -3.81
C VAL A 109 -3.34 -7.23 -3.58
N VAL A 110 -2.98 -5.95 -3.59
CA VAL A 110 -3.91 -4.85 -3.34
C VAL A 110 -4.70 -4.58 -4.63
N PRO A 111 -6.03 -4.84 -4.65
CA PRO A 111 -6.87 -4.46 -5.78
C PRO A 111 -7.11 -2.95 -5.78
N SER A 112 -7.67 -2.44 -6.88
CA SER A 112 -8.25 -1.10 -6.86
C SER A 112 -9.43 -1.04 -5.87
N GLN A 113 -9.67 0.11 -5.24
CA GLN A 113 -10.77 0.26 -4.30
C GLN A 113 -12.14 -0.03 -4.95
N SER A 114 -12.31 0.32 -6.22
CA SER A 114 -13.55 0.06 -6.96
C SER A 114 -13.74 -1.42 -7.29
N ASP A 115 -12.67 -2.15 -7.62
CA ASP A 115 -12.72 -3.60 -7.81
C ASP A 115 -13.02 -4.31 -6.48
N ALA A 116 -12.33 -3.93 -5.39
CA ALA A 116 -12.59 -4.46 -4.05
C ALA A 116 -14.04 -4.25 -3.62
N ALA A 117 -14.57 -3.04 -3.80
CA ALA A 117 -15.95 -2.72 -3.45
C ALA A 117 -16.98 -3.51 -4.30
N ALA A 118 -16.67 -3.75 -5.58
CA ALA A 118 -17.54 -4.53 -6.47
C ALA A 118 -17.58 -6.02 -6.09
N ASP A 119 -16.42 -6.59 -5.77
CA ASP A 119 -16.28 -7.98 -5.35
C ASP A 119 -16.95 -8.18 -3.98
N ALA A 120 -16.68 -7.30 -3.01
CA ALA A 120 -17.32 -7.32 -1.71
C ALA A 120 -18.86 -7.18 -1.82
N ALA A 121 -19.35 -6.29 -2.70
CA ALA A 121 -20.77 -6.16 -2.97
C ALA A 121 -21.37 -7.48 -3.51
N SER A 122 -20.65 -8.16 -4.40
CA SER A 122 -21.08 -9.43 -4.97
C SER A 122 -21.16 -10.53 -3.91
N ASP A 123 -20.21 -10.57 -2.97
CA ASP A 123 -20.15 -11.54 -1.87
C ASP A 123 -21.31 -11.39 -0.88
N VAL A 124 -21.76 -10.16 -0.63
CA VAL A 124 -22.95 -9.89 0.19
C VAL A 124 -24.27 -10.06 -0.57
N GLY A 125 -24.21 -10.54 -1.82
CA GLY A 125 -25.37 -10.88 -2.65
C GLY A 125 -25.98 -9.71 -3.41
N ALA A 126 -25.22 -8.65 -3.67
CA ALA A 126 -25.63 -7.60 -4.60
C ALA A 126 -25.82 -8.18 -6.01
N THR A 127 -26.65 -7.52 -6.81
CA THR A 127 -26.73 -7.84 -8.25
C THR A 127 -25.53 -7.27 -9.00
N ASP A 128 -25.16 -7.87 -10.14
CA ASP A 128 -24.09 -7.35 -11.01
C ASP A 128 -24.27 -5.85 -11.34
N ALA A 129 -25.52 -5.40 -11.48
CA ALA A 129 -25.83 -4.00 -11.76
C ALA A 129 -25.56 -3.09 -10.54
N GLN A 130 -25.77 -3.59 -9.32
CA GLN A 130 -25.45 -2.87 -8.09
C GLN A 130 -23.95 -2.85 -7.84
N ALA A 131 -23.25 -3.99 -8.02
CA ALA A 131 -21.80 -4.06 -7.92
C ALA A 131 -21.12 -3.09 -8.90
N GLN A 132 -21.55 -3.08 -10.17
CA GLN A 132 -21.03 -2.11 -11.15
C GLN A 132 -21.36 -0.66 -10.79
N GLN A 133 -22.56 -0.40 -10.27
CA GLN A 133 -22.93 0.96 -9.83
C GLN A 133 -22.03 1.44 -8.68
N ILE A 134 -21.66 0.53 -7.77
CA ILE A 134 -20.74 0.82 -6.66
C ILE A 134 -19.35 1.13 -7.21
N ALA A 135 -18.80 0.25 -8.04
CA ALA A 135 -17.50 0.44 -8.70
C ALA A 135 -17.40 1.79 -9.43
N ASP A 136 -18.38 2.09 -10.30
CA ASP A 136 -18.43 3.35 -11.07
C ASP A 136 -18.49 4.60 -10.17
N ALA A 137 -19.13 4.48 -8.99
CA ALA A 137 -19.25 5.59 -8.05
C ALA A 137 -17.96 5.79 -7.25
N VAL A 138 -17.29 4.71 -6.88
CA VAL A 138 -15.99 4.71 -6.20
C VAL A 138 -14.90 5.27 -7.12
N ASP A 139 -14.83 4.83 -8.38
CA ASP A 139 -13.94 5.40 -9.41
C ASP A 139 -14.17 6.91 -9.63
N ALA A 140 -15.41 7.38 -9.37
CA ALA A 140 -15.75 8.79 -9.44
C ALA A 140 -15.43 9.58 -8.16
N GLY A 141 -14.83 8.94 -7.15
CA GLY A 141 -14.42 9.53 -5.88
C GLY A 141 -15.51 9.53 -4.80
N SER A 142 -16.46 8.59 -4.83
CA SER A 142 -17.40 8.39 -3.73
C SER A 142 -16.81 7.40 -2.72
N SER A 143 -17.06 7.61 -1.43
CA SER A 143 -16.84 6.57 -0.42
C SER A 143 -17.66 5.30 -0.75
N VAL A 144 -17.13 4.15 -0.36
CA VAL A 144 -17.75 2.83 -0.53
C VAL A 144 -19.09 2.78 0.18
N SER A 145 -19.15 3.31 1.41
CA SER A 145 -20.38 3.43 2.20
C SER A 145 -21.48 4.21 1.47
N ALA A 146 -21.15 5.38 0.91
CA ALA A 146 -22.09 6.18 0.12
C ALA A 146 -22.50 5.48 -1.18
N ALA A 147 -21.55 4.86 -1.89
CA ALA A 147 -21.80 4.13 -3.13
C ALA A 147 -22.75 2.93 -2.89
N ALA A 148 -22.48 2.11 -1.88
CA ALA A 148 -23.29 0.97 -1.47
C ALA A 148 -24.72 1.37 -1.08
N ALA A 149 -24.86 2.42 -0.24
CA ALA A 149 -26.16 2.95 0.15
C ALA A 149 -26.95 3.46 -1.06
N ASN A 150 -26.30 4.17 -2.00
CA ASN A 150 -26.92 4.66 -3.23
C ASN A 150 -27.30 3.55 -4.22
N ALA A 151 -26.58 2.42 -4.20
CA ALA A 151 -26.95 1.20 -4.93
C ALA A 151 -28.11 0.44 -4.26
N GLY A 152 -28.55 0.88 -3.09
CA GLY A 152 -29.72 0.35 -2.38
C GLY A 152 -29.44 -0.95 -1.62
N LEU A 153 -28.19 -1.17 -1.21
CA LEU A 153 -27.85 -2.21 -0.24
C LEU A 153 -28.44 -1.85 1.14
N SER A 154 -28.72 -2.88 1.96
CA SER A 154 -29.11 -2.63 3.36
C SER A 154 -27.91 -2.22 4.21
N ASP A 155 -28.15 -1.63 5.37
CA ASP A 155 -27.07 -1.19 6.27
C ASP A 155 -26.17 -2.37 6.67
N GLU A 156 -26.73 -3.57 6.88
CA GLU A 156 -25.92 -4.78 7.14
C GLU A 156 -25.06 -5.22 5.96
N GLN A 157 -25.54 -5.04 4.73
CA GLN A 157 -24.77 -5.37 3.53
C GLN A 157 -23.68 -4.31 3.31
N THR A 158 -24.03 -3.03 3.45
CA THR A 158 -23.09 -1.91 3.37
C THR A 158 -21.96 -2.07 4.39
N ALA A 159 -22.28 -2.42 5.64
CA ALA A 159 -21.27 -2.69 6.67
C ALA A 159 -20.28 -3.80 6.27
N GLN A 160 -20.78 -4.91 5.70
CA GLN A 160 -19.90 -6.01 5.22
C GLN A 160 -19.07 -5.62 4.00
N VAL A 161 -19.60 -4.76 3.12
CA VAL A 161 -18.84 -4.25 1.97
C VAL A 161 -17.72 -3.32 2.43
N ILE A 162 -17.99 -2.44 3.39
CA ILE A 162 -16.99 -1.54 4.00
C ILE A 162 -15.86 -2.35 4.64
N ASP A 163 -16.22 -3.33 5.47
CA ASP A 163 -15.29 -4.26 6.16
C ASP A 163 -14.33 -4.91 5.16
N GLN A 164 -14.87 -5.62 4.17
CA GLN A 164 -14.06 -6.31 3.16
C GLN A 164 -13.23 -5.36 2.27
N THR A 165 -13.76 -4.17 1.97
CA THR A 165 -13.05 -3.20 1.12
C THR A 165 -11.91 -2.52 1.88
N THR A 166 -12.13 -2.21 3.16
CA THR A 166 -11.10 -1.62 4.04
C THR A 166 -10.00 -2.64 4.32
N ASP A 167 -10.35 -3.89 4.63
CA ASP A 167 -9.40 -5.00 4.78
C ASP A 167 -8.52 -5.20 3.54
N ALA A 168 -9.07 -5.02 2.34
CA ALA A 168 -8.30 -5.11 1.10
C ALA A 168 -7.26 -3.99 0.95
N ALA A 169 -7.50 -2.83 1.58
CA ALA A 169 -6.62 -1.67 1.57
C ALA A 169 -5.52 -1.71 2.66
N ASP A 170 -5.65 -2.55 3.70
CA ASP A 170 -4.68 -2.67 4.80
C ASP A 170 -3.26 -3.02 4.32
N ASN A 171 -3.14 -3.67 3.16
CA ASN A 171 -1.86 -4.09 2.61
C ASN A 171 -1.22 -3.06 1.66
N ILE A 172 -1.74 -1.83 1.57
CA ILE A 172 -1.12 -0.75 0.80
C ILE A 172 0.27 -0.42 1.36
N ALA A 173 1.25 -0.32 0.46
CA ALA A 173 2.60 0.08 0.84
C ALA A 173 2.65 1.57 1.24
N ASP A 174 3.49 1.87 2.22
CA ASP A 174 3.73 3.24 2.67
C ASP A 174 4.21 4.13 1.50
N PRO A 175 3.72 5.38 1.36
CA PRO A 175 4.15 6.32 0.31
C PRO A 175 5.67 6.52 0.23
N ALA A 176 6.38 6.48 1.36
CA ALA A 176 7.84 6.58 1.39
C ALA A 176 8.51 5.37 0.74
N ASP A 177 7.97 4.17 0.97
CA ASP A 177 8.45 2.93 0.36
C ASP A 177 8.16 2.90 -1.14
N VAL A 178 6.94 3.30 -1.54
CA VAL A 178 6.55 3.43 -2.95
C VAL A 178 7.47 4.42 -3.66
N ALA A 179 7.71 5.59 -3.07
CA ALA A 179 8.60 6.59 -3.66
C ALA A 179 10.03 6.08 -3.84
N ALA A 180 10.56 5.36 -2.85
CA ALA A 180 11.90 4.79 -2.92
C ALA A 180 12.01 3.63 -3.91
N ALA A 181 11.02 2.74 -3.98
CA ALA A 181 10.97 1.68 -4.98
C ALA A 181 10.91 2.26 -6.40
N ALA A 182 10.01 3.23 -6.63
CA ALA A 182 9.89 3.94 -7.90
C ALA A 182 11.20 4.65 -8.30
N ALA A 183 11.92 5.22 -7.32
CA ALA A 183 13.23 5.83 -7.56
C ALA A 183 14.28 4.81 -8.02
N ILE A 184 14.30 3.61 -7.40
CA ILE A 184 15.20 2.52 -7.78
C ILE A 184 14.92 2.07 -9.22
N ASP A 185 13.65 1.92 -9.60
CA ASP A 185 13.25 1.56 -10.96
C ASP A 185 13.65 2.63 -11.98
N ASN A 186 13.71 3.89 -11.54
CA ASN A 186 14.22 5.02 -12.30
C ASN A 186 15.76 5.17 -12.24
N GLY A 187 16.47 4.18 -11.70
CA GLY A 187 17.93 4.12 -11.70
C GLY A 187 18.62 4.96 -10.65
N ALA A 188 17.91 5.39 -9.60
CA ALA A 188 18.53 5.96 -8.41
C ALA A 188 19.48 4.96 -7.74
N SER A 189 20.51 5.45 -7.04
CA SER A 189 21.29 4.57 -6.16
C SER A 189 20.47 4.16 -4.94
N THR A 190 20.83 3.02 -4.33
CA THR A 190 20.20 2.53 -3.10
C THR A 190 20.22 3.58 -1.98
N SER A 191 21.34 4.31 -1.83
CA SER A 191 21.44 5.43 -0.91
C SER A 191 20.47 6.58 -1.23
N GLN A 192 20.27 6.92 -2.52
CA GLN A 192 19.33 7.98 -2.90
C GLN A 192 17.89 7.56 -2.61
N ALA A 193 17.55 6.30 -2.85
CA ALA A 193 16.23 5.76 -2.55
C ALA A 193 15.93 5.79 -1.04
N VAL A 194 16.89 5.40 -0.21
CA VAL A 194 16.76 5.48 1.27
C VAL A 194 16.65 6.93 1.75
N ASP A 195 17.44 7.86 1.18
CA ASP A 195 17.33 9.29 1.49
C ASP A 195 15.95 9.87 1.08
N ILE A 196 15.37 9.39 -0.02
CA ILE A 196 14.02 9.75 -0.48
C ILE A 196 12.98 9.25 0.53
N ALA A 197 12.98 7.95 0.86
CA ALA A 197 12.03 7.38 1.83
C ALA A 197 12.06 8.16 3.16
N ALA A 198 13.25 8.33 3.74
CA ALA A 198 13.41 9.06 5.00
C ALA A 198 12.93 10.53 4.93
N SER A 199 13.02 11.16 3.76
CA SER A 199 12.52 12.51 3.54
C SER A 199 10.99 12.55 3.45
N VAL A 200 10.38 11.54 2.82
CA VAL A 200 8.92 11.37 2.71
C VAL A 200 8.31 11.04 4.08
N ASP A 201 8.88 10.09 4.82
CA ASP A 201 8.51 9.76 6.21
C ASP A 201 8.57 11.01 7.13
N ALA A 202 9.51 11.93 6.85
CA ALA A 202 9.63 13.18 7.58
C ALA A 202 8.59 14.24 7.16
N GLY A 203 7.69 13.92 6.23
CA GLY A 203 6.61 14.76 5.73
C GLY A 203 6.96 15.61 4.50
N SER A 204 7.99 15.25 3.73
CA SER A 204 8.23 15.88 2.42
C SER A 204 7.38 15.22 1.36
N SER A 205 6.96 15.97 0.35
CA SER A 205 6.35 15.37 -0.84
C SER A 205 7.39 14.51 -1.57
N ALA A 206 6.95 13.44 -2.24
CA ALA A 206 7.79 12.56 -3.04
C ALA A 206 8.51 13.33 -4.14
N ALA A 207 7.85 14.31 -4.77
CA ALA A 207 8.47 15.17 -5.77
C ALA A 207 9.66 15.97 -5.20
N ALA A 208 9.48 16.54 -4.00
CA ALA A 208 10.51 17.33 -3.33
C ALA A 208 11.69 16.45 -2.90
N ALA A 209 11.41 15.30 -2.30
CA ALA A 209 12.41 14.33 -1.88
C ALA A 209 13.25 13.83 -3.06
N ALA A 210 12.60 13.42 -4.15
CA ALA A 210 13.26 12.96 -5.37
C ALA A 210 14.13 14.06 -6.02
N SER A 211 13.63 15.29 -6.06
CA SER A 211 14.37 16.44 -6.59
C SER A 211 15.61 16.77 -5.74
N ASP A 212 15.49 16.72 -4.42
CA ASP A 212 16.59 16.97 -3.48
C ASP A 212 17.64 15.86 -3.53
N ALA A 213 17.23 14.61 -3.80
CA ALA A 213 18.11 13.49 -4.11
C ALA A 213 18.82 13.63 -5.47
N GLY A 214 18.45 14.63 -6.28
CA GLY A 214 19.10 14.97 -7.54
C GLY A 214 18.64 14.15 -8.73
N LEU A 215 17.44 13.54 -8.66
CA LEU A 215 16.83 12.87 -9.79
C LEU A 215 16.37 13.89 -10.85
N ASP A 216 16.30 13.44 -12.10
CA ASP A 216 15.81 14.28 -13.18
C ASP A 216 14.27 14.37 -13.19
N SER A 217 13.73 15.27 -14.00
CA SER A 217 12.29 15.55 -14.01
C SER A 217 11.43 14.38 -14.47
N ASP A 218 11.97 13.50 -15.30
CA ASP A 218 11.22 12.36 -15.82
C ASP A 218 11.07 11.34 -14.70
N ALA A 219 12.19 11.01 -14.00
CA ALA A 219 12.16 10.17 -12.81
C ALA A 219 11.29 10.74 -11.68
N VAL A 220 11.35 12.04 -11.43
CA VAL A 220 10.49 12.71 -10.44
C VAL A 220 9.00 12.56 -10.81
N SER A 221 8.66 12.71 -12.08
CA SER A 221 7.27 12.54 -12.54
C SER A 221 6.78 11.11 -12.34
N ASP A 222 7.59 10.12 -12.70
CA ASP A 222 7.23 8.70 -12.58
C ASP A 222 7.04 8.31 -11.10
N ILE A 223 7.89 8.81 -10.20
CA ILE A 223 7.75 8.60 -8.75
C ILE A 223 6.42 9.18 -8.24
N VAL A 224 6.11 10.43 -8.61
CA VAL A 224 4.87 11.10 -8.18
C VAL A 224 3.64 10.35 -8.68
N SER A 225 3.65 9.88 -9.92
CA SER A 225 2.55 9.07 -10.47
C SER A 225 2.37 7.78 -9.68
N GLN A 226 3.44 7.02 -9.42
CA GLN A 226 3.32 5.75 -8.68
C GLN A 226 2.84 5.94 -7.24
N VAL A 227 3.31 6.99 -6.55
CA VAL A 227 2.85 7.33 -5.20
C VAL A 227 1.37 7.73 -5.22
N ALA A 228 0.93 8.50 -6.22
CA ALA A 228 -0.47 8.86 -6.38
C ALA A 228 -1.35 7.64 -6.70
N ASP A 229 -0.94 6.80 -7.65
CA ASP A 229 -1.66 5.58 -8.04
C ASP A 229 -1.81 4.61 -6.85
N SER A 230 -0.78 4.48 -6.01
CA SER A 230 -0.87 3.68 -4.77
C SER A 230 -1.82 4.32 -3.75
N ALA A 231 -1.79 5.65 -3.63
CA ALA A 231 -2.64 6.39 -2.70
C ALA A 231 -4.13 6.37 -3.10
N ASP A 232 -4.45 6.22 -4.40
CA ASP A 232 -5.82 6.10 -4.89
C ASP A 232 -6.52 4.82 -4.38
N ASN A 233 -5.75 3.83 -3.91
CA ASN A 233 -6.31 2.60 -3.33
C ASN A 233 -6.58 2.72 -1.83
N VAL A 234 -6.12 3.78 -1.16
CA VAL A 234 -6.33 3.98 0.28
C VAL A 234 -7.81 4.15 0.57
N ALA A 235 -8.29 3.45 1.60
CA ALA A 235 -9.68 3.53 2.05
C ALA A 235 -10.10 4.98 2.37
N ASP A 236 -11.31 5.35 1.97
CA ASP A 236 -11.84 6.69 2.31
C ASP A 236 -11.95 6.84 3.84
N PRO A 237 -11.57 8.00 4.42
CA PRO A 237 -11.66 8.21 5.87
C PRO A 237 -13.04 7.93 6.49
N ALA A 238 -14.13 8.10 5.73
CA ALA A 238 -15.48 7.75 6.18
C ALA A 238 -15.69 6.24 6.29
N ASP A 239 -15.13 5.49 5.35
CA ASP A 239 -15.19 4.02 5.33
C ASP A 239 -14.31 3.44 6.44
N VAL A 240 -13.07 3.92 6.59
CA VAL A 240 -12.18 3.54 7.71
C VAL A 240 -12.84 3.83 9.06
N ALA A 241 -13.48 4.99 9.22
CA ALA A 241 -14.14 5.34 10.48
C ALA A 241 -15.35 4.43 10.79
N ALA A 242 -16.07 4.01 9.74
CA ALA A 242 -17.22 3.12 9.87
C ALA A 242 -16.78 1.69 10.17
N ASP A 243 -15.73 1.21 9.51
CA ASP A 243 -15.11 -0.08 9.74
C ASP A 243 -14.59 -0.21 11.17
N ALA A 244 -13.77 0.76 11.60
CA ALA A 244 -13.28 0.87 12.97
C ALA A 244 -14.41 0.88 14.00
N ALA A 245 -15.56 1.47 13.67
CA ALA A 245 -16.73 1.45 14.55
C ALA A 245 -17.35 0.05 14.64
N LEU A 246 -17.46 -0.69 13.53
CA LEU A 246 -17.94 -2.08 13.49
C LEU A 246 -17.05 -3.00 14.33
N ASP A 247 -15.73 -2.85 14.22
CA ASP A 247 -14.73 -3.54 15.03
C ASP A 247 -14.89 -3.30 16.53
N ASN A 248 -15.30 -2.08 16.88
CA ASN A 248 -15.63 -1.68 18.25
C ASN A 248 -17.06 -2.07 18.67
N GLY A 249 -17.75 -2.89 17.87
CA GLY A 249 -19.06 -3.46 18.18
C GLY A 249 -20.24 -2.51 17.97
N ALA A 250 -20.07 -1.45 17.17
CA ALA A 250 -21.17 -0.64 16.70
C ALA A 250 -22.17 -1.48 15.89
N SER A 251 -23.46 -1.11 15.92
CA SER A 251 -24.41 -1.70 14.97
C SER A 251 -24.17 -1.14 13.56
N PRO A 252 -24.59 -1.85 12.49
CA PRO A 252 -24.54 -1.32 11.12
C PRO A 252 -25.13 0.08 10.96
N ASP A 253 -26.29 0.35 11.60
CA ASP A 253 -26.89 1.69 11.62
C ASP A 253 -25.97 2.77 12.22
N GLN A 254 -25.19 2.43 13.27
CA GLN A 254 -24.27 3.37 13.91
C GLN A 254 -23.04 3.61 13.04
N ALA A 255 -22.49 2.55 12.42
CA ALA A 255 -21.39 2.68 11.48
C ALA A 255 -21.79 3.54 10.26
N ALA A 256 -23.00 3.34 9.73
CA ALA A 256 -23.54 4.19 8.65
C ALA A 256 -23.70 5.66 9.08
N ASP A 257 -24.17 5.93 10.31
CA ASP A 257 -24.25 7.28 10.87
C ASP A 257 -22.86 7.93 11.02
N VAL A 258 -21.84 7.14 11.38
CA VAL A 258 -20.43 7.59 11.45
C VAL A 258 -19.93 7.96 10.05
N ALA A 259 -20.02 7.04 9.09
CA ALA A 259 -19.58 7.24 7.71
C ALA A 259 -20.20 8.52 7.11
N ALA A 260 -21.53 8.63 7.16
CA ALA A 260 -22.26 9.76 6.60
C ALA A 260 -21.89 11.10 7.27
N SER A 261 -21.54 11.08 8.56
CA SER A 261 -21.10 12.27 9.28
C SER A 261 -19.68 12.69 8.88
N VAL A 262 -18.78 11.73 8.66
CA VAL A 262 -17.40 12.00 8.19
C VAL A 262 -17.41 12.50 6.75
N ASP A 263 -18.19 11.88 5.87
CA ASP A 263 -18.43 12.35 4.49
C ASP A 263 -18.98 13.78 4.45
N ALA A 264 -19.81 14.14 5.42
CA ALA A 264 -20.33 15.50 5.56
C ALA A 264 -19.29 16.51 6.10
N GLY A 265 -18.07 16.06 6.38
CA GLY A 265 -16.94 16.86 6.86
C GLY A 265 -16.80 16.93 8.39
N SER A 266 -17.43 16.02 9.14
CA SER A 266 -17.19 15.90 10.57
C SER A 266 -15.87 15.16 10.82
N SER A 267 -15.21 15.42 11.95
CA SER A 267 -14.09 14.56 12.35
C SER A 267 -14.62 13.19 12.80
N ALA A 268 -13.82 12.13 12.59
CA ALA A 268 -14.15 10.77 13.02
C ALA A 268 -14.54 10.71 14.52
N ALA A 269 -13.81 11.44 15.37
CA ALA A 269 -14.11 11.54 16.81
C ALA A 269 -15.52 12.10 17.09
N ALA A 270 -15.92 13.14 16.36
CA ALA A 270 -17.22 13.79 16.54
C ALA A 270 -18.34 12.89 16.02
N ALA A 271 -18.14 12.31 14.82
CA ALA A 271 -19.06 11.35 14.22
C ALA A 271 -19.33 10.15 15.15
N ALA A 272 -18.26 9.50 15.65
CA ALA A 272 -18.35 8.37 16.59
C ALA A 272 -19.07 8.75 17.90
N SER A 273 -18.76 9.93 18.46
CA SER A 273 -19.42 10.41 19.68
C SER A 273 -20.92 10.69 19.47
N ASP A 274 -21.29 11.27 18.33
CA ASP A 274 -22.67 11.57 17.98
C ASP A 274 -23.47 10.29 17.68
N ALA A 275 -22.83 9.26 17.12
CA ALA A 275 -23.36 7.90 16.98
C ALA A 275 -23.50 7.14 18.32
N GLY A 276 -23.04 7.74 19.42
CA GLY A 276 -23.22 7.21 20.77
C GLY A 276 -22.21 6.13 21.18
N LEU A 277 -21.07 6.04 20.50
CA LEU A 277 -19.98 5.15 20.86
C LEU A 277 -19.27 5.64 22.14
N ASP A 278 -18.65 4.72 22.87
CA ASP A 278 -17.92 5.07 24.08
C ASP A 278 -16.53 5.64 23.77
N SER A 279 -15.85 6.15 24.79
CA SER A 279 -14.59 6.85 24.62
C SER A 279 -13.44 5.98 24.14
N ASP A 280 -13.49 4.68 24.43
CA ASP A 280 -12.43 3.75 24.04
C ASP A 280 -12.59 3.49 22.54
N ALA A 281 -13.81 3.16 22.08
CA ALA A 281 -14.14 3.05 20.66
C ALA A 281 -13.82 4.34 19.87
N VAL A 282 -14.17 5.51 20.41
CA VAL A 282 -13.83 6.80 19.77
C VAL A 282 -12.33 6.99 19.62
N SER A 283 -11.53 6.54 20.60
CA SER A 283 -10.07 6.66 20.53
C SER A 283 -9.50 5.75 19.44
N ASP A 284 -9.99 4.51 19.37
CA ASP A 284 -9.51 3.51 18.42
C ASP A 284 -9.87 3.92 16.98
N ILE A 285 -11.10 4.39 16.73
CA ILE A 285 -11.53 4.94 15.44
C ILE A 285 -10.62 6.09 14.98
N VAL A 286 -10.27 7.00 15.90
CA VAL A 286 -9.39 8.12 15.56
C VAL A 286 -7.96 7.65 15.25
N GLY A 287 -7.51 6.59 15.92
CA GLY A 287 -6.23 5.95 15.64
C GLY A 287 -6.20 5.39 14.22
N GLN A 288 -7.13 4.49 13.91
CA GLN A 288 -7.17 3.83 12.59
C GLN A 288 -7.34 4.82 11.43
N VAL A 289 -8.20 5.83 11.57
CA VAL A 289 -8.33 6.88 10.54
C VAL A 289 -7.03 7.67 10.37
N ALA A 290 -6.30 7.92 11.46
CA ALA A 290 -5.01 8.62 11.38
C ALA A 290 -3.95 7.73 10.71
N ASP A 291 -3.86 6.46 11.11
CA ASP A 291 -2.91 5.49 10.55
C ASP A 291 -3.17 5.30 9.04
N SER A 292 -4.43 5.13 8.62
CA SER A 292 -4.78 5.07 7.19
C SER A 292 -4.50 6.38 6.44
N SER A 293 -4.58 7.53 7.12
CA SER A 293 -4.27 8.82 6.51
C SER A 293 -2.78 9.02 6.28
N ASP A 294 -1.91 8.28 6.96
CA ASP A 294 -0.45 8.34 6.71
C ASP A 294 -0.10 7.68 5.36
N ASN A 295 -0.96 6.80 4.85
CA ASN A 295 -0.79 6.16 3.53
C ASN A 295 -1.26 7.01 2.35
N VAL A 296 -1.85 8.19 2.58
CA VAL A 296 -2.25 9.08 1.47
C VAL A 296 -1.06 9.88 0.95
N ALA A 297 -0.98 10.04 -0.38
CA ALA A 297 0.03 10.88 -1.00
C ALA A 297 -0.08 12.35 -0.55
N ASP A 298 1.04 13.07 -0.51
CA ASP A 298 1.02 14.50 -0.24
C ASP A 298 0.19 15.22 -1.31
N SER A 299 -0.61 16.20 -0.87
CA SER A 299 -1.48 16.97 -1.76
C SER A 299 -0.78 17.63 -2.96
N ALA A 300 0.51 17.93 -2.84
CA ALA A 300 1.32 18.46 -3.94
C ALA A 300 1.62 17.39 -4.99
N ASP A 301 1.85 16.15 -4.56
CA ASP A 301 2.11 15.02 -5.46
C ASP A 301 0.81 14.63 -6.17
N VAL A 302 -0.33 14.55 -5.46
CA VAL A 302 -1.66 14.33 -6.06
C VAL A 302 -1.98 15.42 -7.11
N ALA A 303 -1.74 16.69 -6.77
CA ALA A 303 -1.98 17.79 -7.71
C ALA A 303 -1.04 17.77 -8.92
N ALA A 304 0.18 17.26 -8.75
CA ALA A 304 1.15 17.11 -9.84
C ALA A 304 0.78 15.94 -10.77
N ALA A 305 0.39 14.80 -10.22
CA ALA A 305 -0.12 13.65 -10.98
C ALA A 305 -1.35 14.04 -11.81
N ALA A 306 -2.35 14.66 -11.18
CA ALA A 306 -3.56 15.13 -11.86
C ALA A 306 -3.33 16.20 -12.95
N ALA A 307 -2.17 16.86 -12.95
CA ALA A 307 -1.79 17.82 -14.00
C ALA A 307 -1.04 17.17 -15.17
N ALA A 308 -0.57 15.93 -15.01
CA ALA A 308 0.12 15.16 -16.03
C ALA A 308 -0.86 14.42 -16.99
N ASP A 309 -2.07 14.12 -16.51
CA ASP A 309 -3.19 13.53 -17.27
C ASP A 309 -3.96 14.53 -18.16
#